data_AF-A0A835DAY4-F1
#
_entry.id   AF-A0A835DAY4-F1
#
_cell.length_a   1.000
_cell.length_b   1.000
_cell.length_c   1.000
_cell.angle_alpha   90.00
_cell.angle_beta   90.00
_cell.angle_gamma   90.00
#
_symmetry.space_group_name_H-M   'P 1'
#
loop_
_entity.id
_entity.type
_entity.pdbx_description
1 polymer ?
#
loop_
_entity_poly.entity_id
_entity_poly.type
_entity_poly.pdbx_seq_one_letter_code
_entity_poly.pdbx_strand_id
1 'polypeptide(L)'
;MSGRVGSSKLKLDLHESDDEVDKGDDCGISLEKLNVGPRKKLLVLNMGGLLLHKDQSDCTDTGFKALENEEKPIFLKQLKKLWDKDKSSLPWPKGRYSSSNTLLIDDTPYKSLLNPSNTAIFLPQYDANYANDKALGPSRELRLFLEGLADADDVPTYVKEHRIGQPEITSMHPDWKFYSKIINKFRGRKDGSSAAGRKD
;
A
#
# COMPACT_ATOMS: atom_id res chain seq x y z
N MET A 1 -16.70 -28.81 -33.51
CA MET A 1 -17.16 -27.49 -33.02
C MET A 1 -17.06 -27.48 -31.49
N SER A 2 -16.50 -26.39 -30.94
CA SER A 2 -16.44 -25.89 -29.54
C SER A 2 -17.42 -26.54 -28.54
N GLY A 3 -17.11 -26.79 -27.26
CA GLY A 3 -16.14 -26.17 -26.34
C GLY A 3 -16.81 -25.15 -25.40
N ARG A 4 -16.95 -25.48 -24.10
CA ARG A 4 -17.09 -24.67 -22.84
C ARG A 4 -17.91 -25.46 -21.81
N VAL A 5 -17.47 -25.82 -20.60
CA VAL A 5 -16.86 -25.12 -19.44
C VAL A 5 -17.73 -24.02 -18.83
N GLY A 6 -18.05 -24.21 -17.56
CA GLY A 6 -18.42 -23.18 -16.57
C GLY A 6 -19.78 -23.46 -15.93
N SER A 7 -19.98 -23.42 -14.62
CA SER A 7 -19.10 -23.08 -13.50
C SER A 7 -19.74 -23.65 -12.23
N SER A 8 -18.92 -24.24 -11.36
CA SER A 8 -19.28 -24.58 -9.99
C SER A 8 -19.69 -23.32 -9.23
N LYS A 9 -20.96 -23.29 -8.82
CA LYS A 9 -21.54 -22.26 -7.95
C LYS A 9 -21.13 -22.60 -6.51
N LEU A 10 -20.17 -21.87 -5.97
CA LEU A 10 -19.88 -21.92 -4.53
C LEU A 10 -20.99 -21.15 -3.81
N LYS A 11 -21.76 -21.89 -3.00
CA LYS A 11 -22.77 -21.40 -2.06
C LYS A 11 -22.09 -21.36 -0.69
N LEU A 12 -22.13 -20.22 0.01
CA LEU A 12 -21.83 -20.16 1.43
C LEU A 12 -23.15 -19.90 2.15
N ASP A 13 -23.54 -20.85 2.99
CA ASP A 13 -24.72 -20.80 3.85
C ASP A 13 -24.46 -19.81 5.00
N LEU A 14 -25.36 -18.85 5.17
CA LEU A 14 -25.42 -17.93 6.30
C LEU A 14 -26.17 -18.62 7.43
N HIS A 15 -25.58 -18.65 8.62
CA HIS A 15 -26.29 -18.92 9.87
C HIS A 15 -26.76 -17.57 10.42
N GLU A 16 -28.08 -17.40 10.51
CA GLU A 16 -28.72 -16.28 11.21
C GLU A 16 -28.51 -16.43 12.73
N SER A 17 -28.17 -15.33 13.38
CA SER A 17 -28.46 -15.11 14.80
C SER A 17 -28.80 -13.63 14.96
N ASP A 18 -30.06 -13.39 15.30
CA ASP A 18 -30.64 -12.10 15.64
C ASP A 18 -29.97 -11.48 16.86
N ASP A 19 -29.62 -10.21 16.76
CA ASP A 19 -29.67 -9.23 17.86
C ASP A 19 -29.57 -7.82 17.25
N GLU A 20 -30.70 -7.12 17.19
CA GLU A 20 -30.70 -5.66 17.00
C GLU A 20 -30.27 -4.97 18.30
N VAL A 21 -29.38 -3.98 18.19
CA VAL A 21 -29.48 -2.59 18.71
C VAL A 21 -28.07 -2.00 18.76
N ASP A 22 -27.75 -1.06 17.85
CA ASP A 22 -27.40 0.32 18.19
C ASP A 22 -27.12 1.12 16.89
N LYS A 23 -27.82 2.24 16.72
CA LYS A 23 -27.57 3.19 15.62
C LYS A 23 -26.41 4.11 16.04
N GLY A 24 -25.19 3.57 16.01
CA GLY A 24 -23.98 4.35 15.82
C GLY A 24 -23.68 4.37 14.33
N ASP A 25 -23.64 5.55 13.71
CA ASP A 25 -23.30 5.70 12.29
C ASP A 25 -22.04 4.90 11.98
N ASP A 26 -22.26 3.86 11.17
CA ASP A 26 -21.27 2.96 10.63
C ASP A 26 -20.22 3.77 9.85
N CYS A 27 -19.10 4.09 10.51
CA CYS A 27 -17.88 4.53 9.82
C CYS A 27 -17.25 3.39 8.98
N GLY A 28 -17.95 2.28 8.78
CA GLY A 28 -17.70 1.29 7.76
C GLY A 28 -18.04 1.84 6.38
N ILE A 29 -17.12 2.60 5.80
CA ILE A 29 -16.98 2.64 4.33
C ILE A 29 -16.66 1.21 3.86
N SER A 30 -17.70 0.40 3.67
CA SER A 30 -17.57 -0.92 3.07
C SER A 30 -17.03 -0.75 1.65
N LEU A 31 -15.91 -1.43 1.38
CA LEU A 31 -15.15 -1.41 0.14
C LEU A 31 -15.98 -1.75 -1.11
N GLU A 32 -17.17 -2.30 -0.92
CA GLU A 32 -18.18 -2.61 -1.93
C GLU A 32 -18.59 -1.37 -2.74
N LYS A 33 -18.39 -0.16 -2.21
CA LYS A 33 -18.67 1.11 -2.90
C LYS A 33 -17.47 1.67 -3.70
N LEU A 34 -16.25 1.17 -3.50
CA LEU A 34 -15.08 1.56 -4.28
C LEU A 34 -14.98 0.65 -5.52
N ASN A 35 -15.83 0.89 -6.51
CA ASN A 35 -15.85 0.11 -7.76
C ASN A 35 -14.71 0.53 -8.70
N VAL A 36 -13.48 0.12 -8.37
CA VAL A 36 -12.24 0.41 -9.13
C VAL A 36 -12.13 -0.47 -10.37
N GLY A 37 -13.16 -0.44 -11.24
CA GLY A 37 -13.18 -1.03 -12.59
C GLY A 37 -12.72 -2.49 -12.75
N PRO A 38 -12.62 -3.00 -13.99
CA PRO A 38 -12.09 -4.34 -14.29
C PRO A 38 -10.55 -4.42 -14.14
N ARG A 39 -9.85 -3.28 -14.16
CA ARG A 39 -8.40 -3.16 -13.94
C ARG A 39 -8.09 -2.97 -12.44
N LYS A 40 -8.32 -4.01 -11.63
CA LYS A 40 -8.02 -3.95 -10.19
C LYS A 40 -6.52 -3.79 -9.94
N LYS A 41 -6.07 -2.56 -9.66
CA LYS A 41 -4.75 -2.25 -9.10
C LYS A 41 -4.77 -2.55 -7.60
N LEU A 42 -3.63 -3.01 -7.06
CA LEU A 42 -3.47 -3.21 -5.63
C LEU A 42 -3.19 -1.87 -4.97
N LEU A 43 -3.97 -1.55 -3.96
CA LEU A 43 -3.78 -0.37 -3.15
C LEU A 43 -3.48 -0.80 -1.71
N VAL A 44 -2.43 -0.26 -1.11
CA VAL A 44 -2.01 -0.57 0.27
C VAL A 44 -2.21 0.71 1.10
N LEU A 45 -3.18 0.68 2.02
CA LEU A 45 -3.58 1.82 2.85
C LEU A 45 -3.01 1.68 4.27
N ASN A 46 -2.63 2.78 4.92
CA ASN A 46 -2.72 2.82 6.38
C ASN A 46 -3.14 4.19 6.91
N MET A 47 -4.46 4.35 6.99
CA MET A 47 -5.20 4.82 8.16
C MET A 47 -6.40 3.86 8.30
N GLY A 48 -6.24 2.77 9.06
CA GLY A 48 -7.33 1.82 9.35
C GLY A 48 -7.48 0.57 8.45
N GLY A 49 -6.54 0.23 7.56
CA GLY A 49 -6.40 -1.15 7.04
C GLY A 49 -7.29 -1.61 5.86
N LEU A 50 -7.71 -0.69 4.99
CA LEU A 50 -8.85 -0.89 4.07
C LEU A 50 -8.59 -1.76 2.80
N LEU A 51 -7.41 -2.36 2.57
CA LEU A 51 -7.19 -3.33 1.46
C LEU A 51 -6.18 -4.43 1.78
N LEU A 52 -5.13 -4.08 2.52
CA LEU A 52 -4.22 -5.01 3.16
C LEU A 52 -3.81 -4.40 4.48
N HIS A 53 -4.32 -4.94 5.58
CA HIS A 53 -3.83 -4.56 6.89
C HIS A 53 -2.40 -5.08 7.04
N LYS A 54 -1.45 -4.15 7.17
CA LYS A 54 -0.07 -4.43 7.54
C LYS A 54 0.18 -3.85 8.92
N ASP A 55 0.50 -4.71 9.85
CA ASP A 55 1.02 -4.27 11.14
C ASP A 55 2.52 -3.93 11.05
N GLN A 56 3.08 -3.51 12.17
CA GLN A 56 4.48 -3.10 12.25
C GLN A 56 5.46 -4.25 11.95
N SER A 57 5.10 -5.50 12.23
CA SER A 57 5.93 -6.68 11.94
C SER A 57 6.14 -6.92 10.45
N ASP A 58 5.26 -6.36 9.61
CA ASP A 58 5.34 -6.44 8.15
C ASP A 58 6.28 -5.40 7.55
N CYS A 59 6.61 -4.38 8.36
CA CYS A 59 7.47 -3.30 7.95
C CYS A 59 8.94 -3.69 8.08
N THR A 60 9.83 -2.81 7.61
CA THR A 60 11.27 -3.01 7.74
C THR A 60 11.79 -2.04 8.77
N ASP A 61 12.24 -2.57 9.90
CA ASP A 61 12.97 -1.76 10.87
C ASP A 61 14.25 -1.24 10.24
N THR A 62 14.38 0.07 10.19
CA THR A 62 15.59 0.72 9.69
C THR A 62 16.70 0.77 10.72
N GLY A 63 16.37 0.66 12.01
CA GLY A 63 17.26 0.98 13.13
C GLY A 63 17.58 2.48 13.27
N PHE A 64 16.90 3.34 12.51
CA PHE A 64 16.99 4.79 12.64
C PHE A 64 15.75 5.35 13.35
N LYS A 65 15.90 6.55 13.90
CA LYS A 65 14.85 7.31 14.57
C LYS A 65 14.45 8.50 13.73
N ALA A 66 13.20 8.94 13.85
CA ALA A 66 12.64 10.02 13.05
C ALA A 66 13.31 11.36 13.41
N LEU A 67 13.46 12.26 12.43
CA LEU A 67 14.13 13.56 12.67
C LEU A 67 13.32 14.45 13.61
N GLU A 68 12.01 14.33 13.57
CA GLU A 68 11.08 15.08 14.43
C GLU A 68 11.00 14.51 15.86
N ASN A 69 11.45 13.28 16.07
CA ASN A 69 11.35 12.59 17.37
C ASN A 69 12.37 11.44 17.47
N GLU A 70 13.37 11.61 18.34
CA GLU A 70 14.45 10.65 18.57
C GLU A 70 13.98 9.32 19.22
N GLU A 71 12.80 9.28 19.81
CA GLU A 71 12.22 8.04 20.35
C GLU A 71 11.47 7.25 19.26
N LYS A 72 10.98 7.93 18.21
CA LYS A 72 10.13 7.36 17.17
C LYS A 72 10.95 6.55 16.16
N PRO A 73 10.84 5.21 16.11
CA PRO A 73 11.54 4.39 15.11
C PRO A 73 10.98 4.60 13.70
N ILE A 74 11.87 4.55 12.69
CA ILE A 74 11.48 4.56 11.28
C ILE A 74 11.29 3.12 10.79
N PHE A 75 10.06 2.83 10.35
CA PHE A 75 9.68 1.58 9.70
C PHE A 75 9.33 1.82 8.23
N LEU A 76 9.95 1.04 7.33
CA LEU A 76 9.69 1.16 5.88
C LEU A 76 8.64 0.15 5.43
N LYS A 77 7.72 0.62 4.59
CA LYS A 77 6.70 -0.17 3.90
C LYS A 77 7.16 -0.50 2.49
N GLN A 78 8.02 -1.51 2.41
CA GLN A 78 8.58 -1.98 1.14
C GLN A 78 7.54 -2.75 0.34
N LEU A 79 7.09 -2.19 -0.78
CA LEU A 79 6.17 -2.86 -1.71
C LEU A 79 6.80 -4.10 -2.34
N LYS A 80 8.13 -4.15 -2.49
CA LYS A 80 8.84 -5.33 -3.00
C LYS A 80 8.53 -6.61 -2.21
N LYS A 81 8.43 -6.53 -0.87
CA LYS A 81 8.04 -7.68 -0.02
C LYS A 81 6.66 -8.25 -0.37
N LEU A 82 5.76 -7.38 -0.86
CA LEU A 82 4.42 -7.73 -1.30
C LEU A 82 4.44 -8.46 -2.65
N TRP A 83 5.27 -7.95 -3.57
CA TRP A 83 5.44 -8.47 -4.93
C TRP A 83 6.15 -9.83 -4.92
N ASP A 84 7.16 -9.96 -4.06
CA ASP A 84 7.94 -11.19 -3.90
C ASP A 84 7.24 -12.29 -3.11
N LYS A 85 6.10 -11.96 -2.48
CA LYS A 85 5.34 -12.86 -1.61
C LYS A 85 6.21 -13.39 -0.45
N ASP A 86 6.92 -12.49 0.22
CA ASP A 86 7.77 -12.85 1.38
C ASP A 86 6.98 -13.57 2.48
N LYS A 87 5.68 -13.26 2.60
CA LYS A 87 4.74 -13.99 3.44
C LYS A 87 3.96 -15.01 2.61
N SER A 88 4.11 -16.29 2.96
CA SER A 88 3.37 -17.39 2.33
C SER A 88 1.85 -17.27 2.50
N SER A 89 1.39 -16.61 3.56
CA SER A 89 -0.03 -16.36 3.88
C SER A 89 -0.75 -15.40 2.92
N LEU A 90 -0.03 -14.68 2.05
CA LEU A 90 -0.67 -13.79 1.08
C LEU A 90 -1.46 -14.59 0.03
N PRO A 91 -2.72 -14.21 -0.26
CA PRO A 91 -3.64 -15.05 -1.03
C PRO A 91 -3.39 -15.05 -2.55
N TRP A 92 -2.54 -14.16 -3.07
CA TRP A 92 -2.21 -14.08 -4.50
C TRP A 92 -0.91 -14.84 -4.86
N PRO A 93 -0.74 -15.23 -6.13
CA PRO A 93 0.52 -15.76 -6.61
C PRO A 93 1.61 -14.67 -6.71
N LYS A 94 2.88 -15.08 -6.60
CA LYS A 94 4.03 -14.21 -6.88
C LYS A 94 3.93 -13.66 -8.30
N GLY A 95 4.26 -12.39 -8.49
CA GLY A 95 4.16 -11.71 -9.79
C GLY A 95 2.78 -11.20 -10.16
N ARG A 96 1.72 -11.46 -9.36
CA ARG A 96 0.41 -10.83 -9.55
C ARG A 96 0.47 -9.29 -9.48
N TYR A 97 1.39 -8.80 -8.66
CA TYR A 97 1.59 -7.39 -8.36
C TYR A 97 3.04 -6.97 -8.57
N SER A 98 3.21 -5.73 -8.98
CA SER A 98 4.47 -5.07 -9.28
C SER A 98 4.33 -3.56 -9.09
N SER A 99 5.37 -2.79 -9.41
CA SER A 99 5.30 -1.33 -9.39
C SER A 99 4.23 -0.76 -10.32
N SER A 100 3.92 -1.40 -11.45
CA SER A 100 2.98 -0.87 -12.44
C SER A 100 1.51 -0.96 -11.98
N ASN A 101 1.20 -1.80 -11.00
CA ASN A 101 -0.18 -2.04 -10.56
C ASN A 101 -0.33 -2.03 -9.03
N THR A 102 0.64 -1.47 -8.30
CA THR A 102 0.59 -1.33 -6.84
C THR A 102 0.83 0.11 -6.41
N LEU A 103 -0.10 0.67 -5.62
CA LEU A 103 0.02 1.98 -4.99
C LEU A 103 0.10 1.85 -3.47
N LEU A 104 1.02 2.56 -2.84
CA LEU A 104 1.02 2.81 -1.39
C LEU A 104 0.32 4.14 -1.08
N ILE A 105 -0.55 4.17 -0.09
CA ILE A 105 -1.07 5.40 0.49
C ILE A 105 -0.67 5.41 1.96
N ASP A 106 0.01 6.48 2.33
CA ASP A 106 0.48 6.68 3.69
C ASP A 106 0.33 8.16 4.06
N ASP A 107 0.60 8.50 5.31
CA ASP A 107 0.63 9.88 5.79
C ASP A 107 2.05 10.45 5.82
N THR A 108 3.06 9.59 5.67
CA THR A 108 4.47 9.93 5.89
C THR A 108 5.37 9.47 4.74
N PRO A 109 5.99 10.41 4.01
CA PRO A 109 6.86 10.12 2.87
C PRO A 109 8.01 9.15 3.14
N TYR A 110 8.62 9.18 4.34
CA TYR A 110 9.79 8.34 4.62
C TYR A 110 9.49 6.84 4.63
N LYS A 111 8.23 6.42 4.83
CA LYS A 111 7.88 4.99 4.84
C LYS A 111 8.08 4.33 3.48
N SER A 112 8.16 5.10 2.39
CA SER A 112 8.36 4.61 1.03
C SER A 112 9.78 4.75 0.49
N LEU A 113 10.79 5.11 1.32
CA LEU A 113 12.16 5.45 0.85
C LEU A 113 12.83 4.40 -0.06
N LEU A 114 12.42 3.13 0.03
CA LEU A 114 12.97 2.02 -0.76
C LEU A 114 12.03 1.57 -1.88
N ASN A 115 10.86 2.20 -2.02
CA ASN A 115 9.94 1.90 -3.12
C ASN A 115 10.37 2.66 -4.38
N PRO A 116 10.07 2.14 -5.58
CA PRO A 116 10.26 2.89 -6.82
C PRO A 116 9.49 4.21 -6.79
N SER A 117 10.04 5.25 -7.42
CA SER A 117 9.39 6.56 -7.44
C SER A 117 8.00 6.53 -8.06
N ASN A 118 7.13 7.41 -7.58
CA ASN A 118 5.73 7.50 -8.01
C ASN A 118 4.91 6.20 -7.76
N THR A 119 5.31 5.34 -6.82
CA THR A 119 4.47 4.19 -6.37
C THR A 119 3.76 4.46 -5.04
N ALA A 120 3.77 5.70 -4.58
CA ALA A 120 3.14 6.12 -3.34
C ALA A 120 2.56 7.53 -3.44
N ILE A 121 1.49 7.80 -2.67
CA ILE A 121 0.98 9.15 -2.38
C ILE A 121 0.91 9.35 -0.85
N PHE A 122 1.05 10.59 -0.41
CA PHE A 122 1.20 10.92 1.01
C PHE A 122 0.13 11.92 1.45
N LEU A 123 -0.97 11.43 2.01
CA LEU A 123 -2.09 12.29 2.39
C LEU A 123 -1.84 12.95 3.75
N PRO A 124 -2.56 14.03 4.10
CA PRO A 124 -2.58 14.52 5.47
C PRO A 124 -3.00 13.41 6.44
N GLN A 125 -2.46 13.45 7.66
CA GLN A 125 -2.86 12.54 8.71
C GLN A 125 -4.34 12.73 9.04
N TYR A 126 -5.07 11.63 9.15
CA TYR A 126 -6.47 11.59 9.57
C TYR A 126 -6.54 11.99 11.03
N ASP A 127 -7.37 12.99 11.30
CA ASP A 127 -7.75 13.37 12.65
C ASP A 127 -9.16 12.86 12.90
N ALA A 128 -9.27 11.78 13.68
CA ALA A 128 -10.55 11.20 14.06
C ALA A 128 -11.44 12.16 14.86
N ASN A 129 -10.88 13.22 15.47
CA ASN A 129 -11.64 14.25 16.17
C ASN A 129 -12.23 15.28 15.21
N TYR A 130 -11.80 15.27 13.95
CA TYR A 130 -12.33 16.14 12.91
C TYR A 130 -13.60 15.52 12.31
N ALA A 131 -14.73 15.69 12.99
CA ALA A 131 -16.04 15.16 12.60
C ALA A 131 -16.52 15.56 11.18
N ASN A 132 -15.82 16.50 10.53
CA ASN A 132 -16.08 16.93 9.16
C ASN A 132 -15.06 16.41 8.15
N ASP A 133 -14.23 15.43 8.50
CA ASP A 133 -13.28 14.84 7.56
C ASP A 133 -14.04 14.09 6.46
N LYS A 134 -14.14 14.75 5.31
CA LYS A 134 -14.76 14.24 4.10
C LYS A 134 -13.69 13.76 3.11
N ALA A 135 -12.45 13.49 3.51
CA ALA A 135 -11.37 13.09 2.59
C ALA A 135 -11.75 11.88 1.72
N LEU A 136 -12.58 10.97 2.25
CA LEU A 136 -13.09 9.77 1.56
C LEU A 136 -14.49 9.93 0.95
N GLY A 137 -15.07 11.13 1.01
CA GLY A 137 -16.40 11.41 0.50
C GLY A 137 -16.52 11.31 -1.04
N PRO A 138 -17.75 11.22 -1.58
CA PRO A 138 -17.99 11.31 -3.02
C PRO A 138 -17.37 12.58 -3.62
N SER A 139 -16.75 12.47 -4.78
CA SER A 139 -16.13 13.59 -5.52
C SER A 139 -14.97 14.30 -4.80
N ARG A 140 -14.34 13.63 -3.84
CA ARG A 140 -13.17 14.15 -3.12
C ARG A 140 -11.88 13.73 -3.80
N GLU A 141 -10.84 14.51 -3.57
CA GLU A 141 -9.56 14.40 -4.28
C GLU A 141 -9.02 12.97 -4.30
N LEU A 142 -8.99 12.28 -3.16
CA LEU A 142 -8.52 10.89 -3.11
C LEU A 142 -9.40 9.94 -3.94
N ARG A 143 -10.73 10.08 -3.84
CA ARG A 143 -11.65 9.20 -4.58
C ARG A 143 -11.51 9.40 -6.09
N LEU A 144 -11.48 10.64 -6.55
CA LEU A 144 -11.28 10.98 -7.96
C LEU A 144 -9.92 10.48 -8.47
N PHE A 145 -8.87 10.61 -7.66
CA PHE A 145 -7.56 10.08 -7.96
C PHE A 145 -7.57 8.55 -8.10
N LEU A 146 -8.24 7.83 -7.18
CA LEU A 146 -8.33 6.37 -7.25
C LEU A 146 -9.19 5.87 -8.41
N GLU A 147 -10.26 6.59 -8.75
CA GLU A 147 -11.10 6.31 -9.93
C GLU A 147 -10.28 6.48 -11.23
N GLY A 148 -9.56 7.60 -11.40
CA GLY A 148 -8.69 7.77 -12.57
C GLY A 148 -7.51 6.79 -12.59
N LEU A 149 -6.96 6.43 -11.43
CA LEU A 149 -5.92 5.41 -11.33
C LEU A 149 -6.43 4.04 -11.80
N ALA A 150 -7.70 3.69 -11.55
CA ALA A 150 -8.32 2.44 -12.01
C ALA A 150 -8.18 2.24 -13.52
N ASP A 151 -8.39 3.33 -14.26
CA ASP A 151 -8.41 3.32 -15.72
C ASP A 151 -7.02 3.49 -16.36
N ALA A 152 -6.09 4.11 -15.63
CA ALA A 152 -4.73 4.37 -16.10
C ALA A 152 -3.92 3.10 -16.41
N ASP A 153 -2.97 3.20 -17.33
CA ASP A 153 -2.16 2.05 -17.77
C ASP A 153 -1.19 1.53 -16.70
N ASP A 154 -0.52 2.42 -15.97
CA ASP A 154 0.37 2.05 -14.88
C ASP A 154 0.33 3.07 -13.73
N VAL A 155 0.69 2.61 -12.53
CA VAL A 155 0.71 3.44 -11.31
C VAL A 155 1.76 4.57 -11.41
N PRO A 156 3.05 4.30 -11.72
CA PRO A 156 4.08 5.34 -11.74
C PRO A 156 3.78 6.52 -12.65
N THR A 157 3.34 6.27 -13.89
CA THR A 157 3.00 7.32 -14.85
C THR A 157 1.84 8.16 -14.34
N TYR A 158 0.76 7.51 -13.87
CA TYR A 158 -0.41 8.20 -13.37
C TYR A 158 -0.11 9.07 -12.14
N VAL A 159 0.59 8.53 -11.14
CA VAL A 159 0.98 9.25 -9.92
C VAL A 159 1.88 10.44 -10.24
N LYS A 160 2.78 10.30 -11.22
CA LYS A 160 3.67 11.39 -11.64
C LYS A 160 2.88 12.57 -12.21
N GLU A 161 1.83 12.29 -13.00
CA GLU A 161 1.01 13.28 -13.69
C GLU A 161 -0.10 13.87 -12.80
N HIS A 162 -0.59 13.13 -11.81
CA HIS A 162 -1.73 13.49 -10.98
C HIS A 162 -1.35 13.57 -9.49
N ARG A 163 -0.29 14.31 -9.16
CA ARG A 163 0.25 14.34 -7.79
C ARG A 163 -0.76 14.95 -6.81
N ILE A 164 -1.03 14.21 -5.73
CA ILE A 164 -1.82 14.66 -4.59
C ILE A 164 -1.05 14.44 -3.28
N GLY A 165 -1.33 15.26 -2.27
CA GLY A 165 -0.68 15.17 -0.97
C GLY A 165 0.77 15.70 -0.93
N GLN A 166 1.54 15.24 0.05
CA GLN A 166 2.93 15.62 0.26
C GLN A 166 3.85 15.02 -0.81
N PRO A 167 4.98 15.67 -1.14
CA PRO A 167 5.92 15.14 -2.11
C PRO A 167 6.75 13.97 -1.56
N GLU A 168 7.19 13.09 -2.46
CA GLU A 168 8.16 12.03 -2.16
C GLU A 168 9.51 12.63 -1.69
N ILE A 169 10.19 11.92 -0.78
CA ILE A 169 11.56 12.29 -0.37
C ILE A 169 12.52 11.91 -1.50
N THR A 170 13.01 12.94 -2.19
CA THR A 170 14.01 12.81 -3.25
C THR A 170 15.35 13.40 -2.79
N SER A 171 16.36 13.33 -3.67
CA SER A 171 17.66 13.98 -3.44
C SER A 171 17.60 15.49 -3.27
N MET A 172 16.46 16.12 -3.57
CA MET A 172 16.22 17.54 -3.36
C MET A 172 15.69 17.87 -1.96
N HIS A 173 15.36 16.87 -1.13
CA HIS A 173 14.84 17.10 0.22
C HIS A 173 15.93 17.76 1.10
N PRO A 174 15.60 18.78 1.94
CA PRO A 174 16.58 19.43 2.81
C PRO A 174 17.38 18.44 3.68
N ASP A 175 16.68 17.47 4.25
CA ASP A 175 17.29 16.40 5.06
C ASP A 175 17.78 15.18 4.28
N TRP A 176 18.07 15.33 2.98
CA TRP A 176 18.52 14.19 2.16
C TRP A 176 19.76 13.49 2.72
N LYS A 177 20.67 14.24 3.37
CA LYS A 177 21.84 13.67 4.05
C LYS A 177 21.46 12.65 5.14
N PHE A 178 20.32 12.82 5.79
CA PHE A 178 19.78 11.84 6.73
C PHE A 178 19.16 10.65 6.00
N TYR A 179 18.20 10.89 5.11
CA TYR A 179 17.46 9.83 4.44
C TYR A 179 18.34 8.94 3.54
N SER A 180 19.35 9.51 2.90
CA SER A 180 20.33 8.76 2.10
C SER A 180 21.11 7.73 2.93
N LYS A 181 21.35 7.96 4.23
CA LYS A 181 21.97 6.95 5.12
C LYS A 181 21.09 5.72 5.26
N ILE A 182 19.79 5.92 5.43
CA ILE A 182 18.80 4.83 5.50
C ILE A 182 18.84 4.05 4.18
N ILE A 183 18.72 4.74 3.05
CA ILE A 183 18.74 4.11 1.72
C ILE A 183 20.03 3.31 1.51
N ASN A 184 21.20 3.90 1.82
CA ASN A 184 22.50 3.26 1.62
C ASN A 184 22.68 2.01 2.49
N LYS A 185 22.12 1.97 3.71
CA LYS A 185 22.13 0.77 4.57
C LYS A 185 21.51 -0.44 3.86
N PHE A 186 20.48 -0.23 3.05
CA PHE A 186 19.76 -1.32 2.37
C PHE A 186 20.22 -1.59 0.93
N ARG A 187 20.90 -0.64 0.27
CA ARG A 187 21.49 -0.84 -1.07
C ARG A 187 22.66 -1.85 -1.12
N GLY A 188 23.37 -2.05 -0.01
CA GLY A 188 24.54 -2.92 0.07
C GLY A 188 24.27 -4.41 0.31
N ARG A 189 23.02 -4.80 0.61
CA ARG A 189 22.64 -6.21 0.77
C ARG A 189 22.14 -6.76 -0.57
N LYS A 190 23.06 -7.08 -1.48
CA LYS A 190 22.76 -8.01 -2.59
C LYS A 190 22.72 -9.43 -2.05
N ASP A 191 21.78 -10.21 -2.57
CA ASP A 191 21.44 -11.57 -2.18
C ASP A 191 22.68 -12.46 -1.98
N GLY A 192 22.81 -13.01 -0.77
CA GLY A 192 23.80 -14.04 -0.46
C GLY A 192 23.42 -15.36 -1.13
N SER A 193 23.61 -15.47 -2.43
CA SER A 193 23.68 -16.77 -3.10
C SER A 193 25.09 -17.32 -2.93
N SER A 194 25.28 -18.16 -1.92
CA SER A 194 26.46 -19.00 -1.78
C SER A 194 26.51 -20.02 -2.93
N ALA A 195 27.32 -19.76 -3.95
CA ALA A 195 27.85 -20.83 -4.78
C ALA A 195 29.10 -21.38 -4.09
N ALA A 196 28.91 -22.43 -3.30
CA ALA A 196 30.00 -23.27 -2.82
C ALA A 196 30.75 -23.82 -4.05
N GLY A 197 32.05 -23.58 -4.08
CA GLY A 197 32.94 -24.16 -5.08
C GLY A 197 32.87 -25.69 -5.02
N ARG A 198 32.67 -26.31 -6.18
CA ARG A 198 33.11 -27.69 -6.41
C ARG A 198 34.46 -27.62 -7.07
N LYS A 199 35.50 -27.97 -6.32
CA LYS A 199 36.64 -28.68 -6.89
C LYS A 199 36.26 -30.15 -6.82
N ASP A 200 36.23 -30.80 -7.96
CA ASP A 200 36.66 -32.18 -8.18
C ASP A 200 37.18 -32.24 -9.63
#